data_AF-A0A3E0DWM2-F1
#
_entry.id   AF-A0A3E0DWM2-F1
#
_cell.length_a   1.000
_cell.length_b   1.000
_cell.length_c   1.000
_cell.angle_alpha   90.00
_cell.angle_beta   90.00
_cell.angle_gamma   90.00
#
_symmetry.space_group_name_H-M   'P 1'
#
loop_
_entity.id
_entity.type
_entity.pdbx_description
1 polymer ?
#
loop_
_entity_poly.entity_id
_entity_poly.type
_entity_poly.pdbx_seq_one_letter_code
_entity_poly.pdbx_strand_id
1 'polypeptide(L)' 'MRSCLYATTLISLLLVAGCDMFAGPSADIPDRELRSKWRECKQIKNPSRTKVLACENYERECDRRKNKGNLVCY' A
#
# COMPACT_ATOMS: atom_id res chain seq x y z
N MET A 1 31.50 28.23 -9.64
CA MET A 1 30.56 27.55 -8.71
C MET A 1 29.53 26.75 -9.52
N ARG A 2 29.90 25.61 -10.12
CA ARG A 2 29.00 24.76 -10.93
C ARG A 2 29.18 23.26 -10.64
N SER A 3 29.76 22.92 -9.49
CA SER A 3 30.16 21.53 -9.16
C SER A 3 29.47 20.95 -7.92
N CYS A 4 28.63 21.71 -7.21
CA CYS A 4 27.88 21.22 -6.04
C CYS A 4 26.46 20.70 -6.37
N LEU A 5 25.95 20.97 -7.57
CA LEU A 5 24.57 20.62 -7.95
C LEU A 5 24.39 19.17 -8.43
N TYR A 6 25.49 18.45 -8.71
CA TYR A 6 25.42 17.07 -9.18
C TYR A 6 25.38 16.03 -8.06
N ALA A 7 25.73 16.41 -6.82
CA ALA A 7 25.77 15.48 -5.69
C ALA A 7 24.40 15.30 -5.01
N THR A 8 23.45 16.21 -5.21
CA THR A 8 22.16 16.20 -4.50
C THR A 8 21.06 15.44 -5.25
N THR A 9 21.21 15.15 -6.54
CA THR A 9 20.15 14.52 -7.35
C THR A 9 20.11 13.00 -7.28
N LEU A 10 21.13 12.34 -6.69
CA LEU A 10 21.23 10.87 -6.67
C LEU A 10 20.53 10.18 -5.49
N ILE A 11 20.14 10.92 -4.44
CA ILE A 11 19.55 10.32 -3.23
C ILE A 11 18.01 10.24 -3.29
N SER A 12 17.37 10.99 -4.20
CA SER A 12 15.90 11.04 -4.28
C SER A 12 15.23 9.82 -4.92
N LEU A 13 15.99 8.90 -5.52
CA LEU A 13 15.44 7.72 -6.21
C LEU A 13 15.09 6.54 -5.28
N LEU A 14 15.58 6.53 -4.03
CA LEU A 14 15.31 5.43 -3.09
C LEU A 14 14.04 5.65 -2.23
N LEU A 15 13.39 6.81 -2.33
CA LEU A 15 12.18 7.13 -1.56
C LEU A 15 10.87 6.90 -2.33
N VAL A 16 10.94 6.52 -3.61
CA VAL A 16 9.73 6.34 -4.45
C VAL A 16 9.04 4.99 -4.24
N ALA A 17 9.65 4.05 -3.50
CA ALA A 17 9.00 2.79 -3.12
C ALA A 17 7.85 2.95 -2.09
N GLY A 18 7.46 4.19 -1.74
CA GLY A 18 6.40 4.51 -0.78
C GLY A 18 5.32 5.49 -1.29
N CYS A 19 5.23 5.75 -2.60
CA CYS A 19 4.27 6.73 -3.16
C CYS A 19 2.90 6.17 -3.59
N ASP A 20 2.49 5.00 -3.11
CA ASP A 20 1.13 4.46 -3.34
C ASP A 20 0.31 4.38 -2.05
N MET A 21 0.39 5.42 -1.22
CA MET A 21 -0.26 5.35 0.10
C MET A 21 -1.70 5.86 0.10
N PHE A 22 -2.15 6.69 -0.85
CA PHE A 22 -3.47 7.34 -0.78
C PHE A 22 -4.06 7.84 -2.11
N ALA A 23 -3.93 7.09 -3.21
CA ALA A 23 -4.53 7.50 -4.50
C ALA A 23 -5.83 6.74 -4.80
N GLY A 24 -6.98 7.31 -4.40
CA GLY A 24 -8.25 7.19 -5.12
C GLY A 24 -8.91 5.80 -5.23
N PRO A 25 -10.14 5.74 -5.79
CA PRO A 25 -10.98 4.55 -5.76
C PRO A 25 -10.39 3.46 -6.66
N SER A 26 -10.12 2.29 -6.09
CA SER A 26 -10.03 1.04 -6.86
C SER A 26 -9.05 1.07 -8.05
N ALA A 27 -7.81 1.53 -7.85
CA ALA A 27 -6.73 0.92 -8.62
C ALA A 27 -6.72 -0.55 -8.20
N ASP A 28 -7.11 -1.47 -9.09
CA ASP A 28 -7.28 -2.89 -8.81
C ASP A 28 -5.98 -3.47 -8.26
N ILE A 29 -5.82 -3.43 -6.93
CA ILE A 29 -4.72 -4.05 -6.23
C ILE A 29 -4.71 -5.53 -6.63
N PRO A 30 -3.59 -6.08 -7.12
CA PRO A 30 -3.52 -7.48 -7.50
C PRO A 30 -3.87 -8.38 -6.32
N ASP A 31 -4.54 -9.51 -6.55
CA ASP A 31 -4.98 -10.41 -5.47
C ASP A 31 -3.83 -10.81 -4.53
N ARG A 32 -2.65 -11.06 -5.08
CA ARG A 32 -1.44 -11.39 -4.31
C ARG A 32 -1.04 -10.26 -3.36
N GLU A 33 -1.10 -9.03 -3.85
CA GLU A 33 -0.73 -7.85 -3.09
C GLU A 33 -1.78 -7.55 -2.02
N LEU A 34 -3.07 -7.59 -2.39
CA LEU A 34 -4.19 -7.42 -1.47
C LEU A 34 -4.11 -8.43 -0.31
N ARG A 35 -3.85 -9.71 -0.63
CA ARG A 35 -3.67 -10.74 0.38
C ARG A 35 -2.47 -10.49 1.29
N SER A 36 -1.37 -9.97 0.72
CA SER A 36 -0.17 -9.66 1.50
C SER A 36 -0.44 -8.51 2.47
N LYS A 37 -1.02 -7.42 1.98
CA LYS A 37 -1.33 -6.22 2.77
C LYS A 37 -2.40 -6.49 3.83
N TRP A 38 -3.42 -7.29 3.51
CA TRP A 38 -4.41 -7.72 4.49
C TRP A 38 -3.79 -8.56 5.61
N ARG A 39 -2.87 -9.49 5.30
CA ARG A 39 -2.16 -10.27 6.33
C ARG A 39 -1.25 -9.39 7.19
N GLU A 40 -0.57 -8.41 6.59
CA GLU A 40 0.21 -7.42 7.33
C GLU A 40 -0.67 -6.70 8.35
N CYS A 41 -1.86 -6.25 7.94
CA CYS A 41 -2.84 -5.60 8.81
C CYS A 41 -3.24 -6.45 10.04
N LYS A 42 -3.34 -7.78 9.91
CA LYS A 42 -3.67 -8.66 11.03
C LYS A 42 -2.51 -8.86 12.02
N GLN A 43 -1.28 -8.51 11.65
CA GLN A 43 -0.09 -8.68 12.48
C GLN A 43 0.36 -7.39 13.19
N ILE A 44 -0.17 -6.23 12.77
CA ILE A 44 0.20 -4.94 13.37
C ILE A 44 -0.52 -4.74 14.71
N LYS A 45 0.23 -4.57 15.80
CA LYS A 45 -0.34 -4.34 17.14
C LYS A 45 -0.82 -2.90 17.38
N ASN A 46 -0.06 -1.91 16.93
CA ASN A 46 -0.34 -0.48 17.15
C ASN A 46 -0.21 0.32 15.84
N PRO A 47 -1.17 0.19 14.91
CA PRO A 47 -1.11 0.90 13.63
C PRO A 47 -1.35 2.41 13.83
N SER A 48 -0.63 3.23 13.08
CA SER A 48 -0.99 4.65 12.91
C SER A 48 -2.40 4.78 12.32
N ARG A 49 -3.11 5.88 12.60
CA ARG A 49 -4.46 6.16 12.04
C ARG A 49 -4.54 5.94 10.52
N THR A 50 -3.53 6.41 9.82
CA THR A 50 -3.35 6.23 8.37
C THR A 50 -3.31 4.76 7.95
N LYS A 51 -2.60 3.91 8.70
CA LYS A 51 -2.55 2.46 8.45
C LYS A 51 -3.89 1.79 8.76
N VAL A 52 -4.62 2.24 9.78
CA VAL A 52 -5.97 1.73 10.08
C VAL A 52 -6.90 1.91 8.88
N LEU A 53 -6.94 3.13 8.32
CA LEU A 53 -7.76 3.43 7.14
C LEU A 53 -7.38 2.56 5.93
N ALA A 54 -6.07 2.33 5.71
CA ALA A 54 -5.62 1.43 4.66
C ALA A 54 -6.07 -0.02 4.92
N CYS A 55 -5.98 -0.50 6.15
CA CYS A 55 -6.44 -1.85 6.52
C CYS A 55 -7.95 -2.04 6.33
N GLU A 56 -8.76 -1.04 6.70
CA GLU A 56 -10.21 -1.04 6.44
C GLU A 56 -10.51 -1.06 4.93
N ASN A 57 -9.71 -0.36 4.12
CA ASN A 57 -9.85 -0.42 2.66
C ASN A 57 -9.55 -1.82 2.11
N TYR A 58 -8.47 -2.45 2.58
CA TYR A 58 -8.13 -3.81 2.17
C TYR A 58 -9.23 -4.80 2.58
N GLU A 59 -9.75 -4.69 3.80
CA GLU A 59 -10.83 -5.56 4.29
C GLU A 59 -12.11 -5.41 3.46
N ARG A 60 -12.52 -4.17 3.15
CA ARG A 60 -13.68 -3.92 2.27
C ARG A 60 -13.47 -4.47 0.86
N GLU A 61 -12.27 -4.36 0.33
CA GLU A 61 -11.96 -4.90 -1.00
C GLU A 61 -11.94 -6.44 -1.01
N CYS A 62 -11.41 -7.06 0.05
CA CYS A 62 -11.50 -8.50 0.26
C CYS A 62 -12.96 -8.97 0.26
N ASP A 63 -13.83 -8.28 1.00
CA ASP A 63 -15.26 -8.61 1.07
C ASP A 63 -15.98 -8.40 -0.27
N ARG A 64 -15.65 -7.31 -0.97
CA ARG A 64 -16.17 -7.03 -2.32
C ARG A 64 -15.83 -8.15 -3.31
N ARG A 65 -14.61 -8.72 -3.21
CA ARG A 65 -14.14 -9.80 -4.10
C ARG A 65 -14.62 -11.18 -3.65
N LYS A 66 -14.78 -11.40 -2.34
CA LYS A 66 -15.38 -12.62 -1.77
C LYS A 66 -16.79 -12.86 -2.31
N ASN A 67 -17.60 -11.80 -2.41
CA ASN A 67 -18.95 -11.86 -3.00
C ASN A 67 -18.96 -12.18 -4.50
N LYS A 68 -17.79 -12.08 -5.17
CA LYS A 68 -17.60 -12.43 -6.58
C LYS A 68 -17.00 -13.84 -6.76
N GLY A 69 -16.83 -14.61 -5.68
CA GLY A 69 -16.26 -15.96 -5.72
C GLY A 69 -14.73 -16.02 -5.62
N ASN A 70 -14.05 -14.88 -5.50
CA ASN A 70 -12.59 -14.84 -5.36
C ASN A 70 -12.22 -14.92 -3.86
N LEU A 71 -11.54 -15.99 -3.46
CA LEU A 71 -10.92 -16.14 -2.14
C LEU A 71 -9.64 -15.30 -2.05
N VAL A 72 -9.79 -13.98 -1.97
CA VAL A 72 -8.65 -13.07 -2.04
C VAL A 72 -7.94 -12.94 -0.69
N CYS A 73 -8.66 -13.05 0.43
CA CYS A 73 -8.11 -12.85 1.77
C CYS A 73 -8.53 -13.99 2.71
N TYR A 74 -7.53 -14.59 3.36
CA TYR A 74 -7.65 -15.71 4.30
C TYR A 74 -6.38 -15.79 5.15
#